data_AF-A0AAP0VE29-F1
#
_entry.id   AF-A0AAP0VE29-F1
#
_cell.length_a   1.000
_cell.length_b   1.000
_cell.length_c   1.000
_cell.angle_alpha   90.00
_cell.angle_beta   90.00
_cell.angle_gamma   90.00
#
_symmetry.space_group_name_H-M   'P 1'
#
loop_
_entity.id
_entity.type
_entity.pdbx_description
1 polymer ?
#
loop_
_entity_poly.entity_id
_entity_poly.type
_entity_poly.pdbx_seq_one_letter_code
_entity_poly.pdbx_strand_id
1 'polypeptide(L)'
;MFREYITQLIEYDKSFIVIGNYNAITYKEIFPLIKNNKLWLGNGFSGGNAYFNIIPTGRTFANGVYDESTQLVKFRNCCWYTNLDIKKRHEDLILYKRYNPEEYPKYDNYDVINVNKVKEIPVDYDGVMGVPITFMDKFNSAQFEIIGMAEDNGKGYSGTEAKWDGINPHCVINGKNKFKRIFIKRIK
;
A
#
# COMPACT_ATOMS: atom_id res chain seq x y z
N MET A 1 17.83 -5.94 -4.61
CA MET A 1 18.04 -4.67 -5.32
C MET A 1 17.17 -3.52 -4.81
N PHE A 2 15.85 -3.41 -5.08
CA PHE A 2 15.05 -2.24 -4.63
C PHE A 2 15.09 -2.03 -3.10
N ARG A 3 14.86 -3.10 -2.34
CA ARG A 3 14.84 -3.06 -0.87
C ARG A 3 16.17 -2.59 -0.27
N GLU A 4 17.26 -3.23 -0.67
CA GLU A 4 18.62 -2.91 -0.23
C GLU A 4 18.98 -1.46 -0.56
N TYR A 5 18.60 -0.99 -1.76
CA TYR A 5 18.86 0.38 -2.19
C TYR A 5 18.11 1.41 -1.31
N ILE A 6 16.81 1.21 -1.07
CA ILE A 6 16.04 2.08 -0.19
C ILE A 6 16.59 2.05 1.25
N THR A 7 16.90 0.86 1.78
CA THR A 7 17.48 0.72 3.12
C THR A 7 18.79 1.49 3.24
N GLN A 8 19.67 1.40 2.23
CA GLN A 8 20.93 2.15 2.20
C GLN A 8 20.67 3.67 2.20
N LEU A 9 19.73 4.17 1.38
CA LEU A 9 19.42 5.61 1.35
C LEU A 9 18.93 6.12 2.71
N ILE A 10 18.15 5.32 3.43
CA ILE A 10 17.69 5.65 4.79
C ILE A 10 18.85 5.60 5.80
N GLU A 11 19.71 4.59 5.72
CA GLU A 11 20.88 4.42 6.62
C GLU A 11 21.86 5.61 6.51
N TYR A 12 22.07 6.13 5.31
CA TYR A 12 22.94 7.27 5.04
C TYR A 12 22.23 8.63 5.07
N ASP A 13 21.00 8.68 5.60
CA ASP A 13 20.16 9.88 5.77
C ASP A 13 20.05 10.72 4.49
N LYS A 14 19.76 10.06 3.36
CA LYS A 14 19.62 10.71 2.06
C LYS A 14 18.16 11.08 1.81
N SER A 15 17.95 12.27 1.25
CA SER A 15 16.69 12.62 0.61
C SER A 15 16.64 12.02 -0.80
N PHE A 16 15.52 11.40 -1.17
CA PHE A 16 15.42 10.70 -2.47
C PHE A 16 14.02 10.72 -3.07
N ILE A 17 13.98 10.49 -4.38
CA ILE A 17 12.78 10.17 -5.15
C ILE A 17 13.15 8.99 -6.06
N VAL A 18 12.47 7.86 -5.91
CA VAL A 18 12.79 6.60 -6.60
C VAL A 18 11.54 5.98 -7.20
N ILE A 19 11.62 5.47 -8.42
CA ILE A 19 10.53 4.68 -9.03
C ILE A 19 10.66 3.23 -8.56
N GLY A 20 9.57 2.68 -8.06
CA GLY A 20 9.49 1.28 -7.64
C GLY A 20 8.19 0.62 -8.08
N ASN A 21 8.15 -0.70 -7.90
CA ASN A 21 6.92 -1.46 -8.09
C ASN A 21 6.00 -1.27 -6.88
N TYR A 22 4.71 -1.02 -7.09
CA TYR A 22 3.71 -0.78 -6.03
C TYR A 22 3.65 -1.91 -5.00
N ASN A 23 3.91 -3.16 -5.41
CA ASN A 23 3.90 -4.30 -4.50
C ASN A 23 4.97 -4.21 -3.40
N ALA A 24 6.02 -3.39 -3.63
CA ALA A 24 7.10 -3.19 -2.67
C ALA A 24 6.62 -2.56 -1.35
N ILE A 25 5.45 -1.93 -1.32
CA ILE A 25 4.82 -1.41 -0.08
C ILE A 25 4.80 -2.46 1.03
N THR A 26 4.51 -3.72 0.68
CA THR A 26 4.30 -4.80 1.66
C THR A 26 5.57 -5.61 1.93
N TYR A 27 6.70 -5.20 1.37
CA TYR A 27 7.96 -5.90 1.58
C TYR A 27 8.47 -5.71 3.00
N LYS A 28 9.12 -6.74 3.52
CA LYS A 28 9.62 -6.86 4.90
C LYS A 28 10.43 -5.63 5.35
N GLU A 29 11.28 -5.10 4.47
CA GLU A 29 12.16 -3.97 4.75
C GLU A 29 11.52 -2.60 4.46
N ILE A 30 10.46 -2.56 3.65
CA ILE A 30 9.82 -1.32 3.18
C ILE A 30 8.62 -0.95 4.04
N PHE A 31 7.76 -1.92 4.36
CA PHE A 31 6.56 -1.66 5.15
C PHE A 31 6.85 -1.01 6.51
N PRO A 32 7.87 -1.43 7.28
CA PRO A 32 8.22 -0.76 8.53
C PRO A 32 8.64 0.70 8.34
N LEU A 33 9.29 1.05 7.22
CA LEU A 33 9.65 2.44 6.94
C LEU A 33 8.41 3.30 6.69
N ILE A 34 7.43 2.74 5.97
CA ILE A 34 6.14 3.40 5.72
C ILE A 34 5.35 3.56 7.01
N LYS A 35 5.18 2.48 7.77
CA LYS A 35 4.47 2.48 9.06
C LYS A 35 5.05 3.51 10.03
N ASN A 36 6.39 3.63 10.09
CA ASN A 36 7.09 4.57 10.96
C ASN A 36 7.28 5.97 10.31
N ASN A 37 6.54 6.28 9.24
CA ASN A 37 6.54 7.56 8.56
C ASN A 37 7.92 8.06 8.08
N LYS A 38 8.83 7.14 7.74
CA LYS A 38 10.17 7.40 7.18
C LYS A 38 10.22 7.33 5.65
N LEU A 39 9.17 6.77 5.04
CA LEU A 39 9.03 6.58 3.60
C LEU A 39 7.56 6.68 3.23
N TRP A 40 7.24 7.31 2.11
CA TRP A 40 5.86 7.39 1.60
C TRP A 40 5.82 7.31 0.08
N LEU A 41 4.60 7.14 -0.45
CA LEU A 41 4.35 7.18 -1.88
C LEU A 41 4.32 8.62 -2.39
N GLY A 42 4.94 8.86 -3.53
CA GLY A 42 4.87 10.11 -4.27
C GLY A 42 3.60 10.24 -5.12
N ASN A 43 3.67 11.14 -6.11
CA ASN A 43 2.61 11.30 -7.10
C ASN A 43 2.65 10.16 -8.11
N GLY A 44 1.73 9.19 -7.99
CA GLY A 44 1.70 8.01 -8.85
C GLY A 44 1.52 8.30 -10.34
N PHE A 45 1.70 7.26 -11.14
CA PHE A 45 1.47 7.30 -12.59
C PHE A 45 -0.01 7.01 -12.91
N SER A 46 -0.51 7.54 -14.04
CA SER A 46 -1.87 7.25 -14.49
C SER A 46 -2.08 5.75 -14.69
N GLY A 47 -3.03 5.17 -13.94
CA GLY A 47 -3.28 3.73 -13.91
C GLY A 47 -2.07 2.89 -13.48
N GLY A 48 -1.10 3.48 -12.78
CA GLY A 48 0.16 2.82 -12.41
C GLY A 48 1.07 2.51 -13.59
N ASN A 49 0.90 3.16 -14.74
CA ASN A 49 1.67 2.91 -15.96
C ASN A 49 2.70 4.02 -16.18
N ALA A 50 3.98 3.68 -16.02
CA ALA A 50 5.08 4.56 -16.39
C ALA A 50 5.57 4.23 -17.80
N TYR A 51 5.98 5.25 -18.55
CA TYR A 51 6.42 5.11 -19.93
C TYR A 51 7.81 5.71 -20.06
N PHE A 52 8.76 4.93 -20.58
CA PHE A 52 10.15 5.37 -20.73
C PHE A 52 10.60 5.16 -22.16
N ASN A 53 11.29 6.16 -22.72
CA ASN A 53 11.97 6.00 -23.99
C ASN A 53 13.19 5.10 -23.78
N ILE A 54 13.48 4.26 -24.77
CA ILE A 54 14.65 3.39 -24.77
C ILE A 54 15.46 3.61 -26.04
N ILE A 55 16.77 3.41 -25.93
CA ILE A 55 17.62 3.29 -27.11
C ILE A 55 17.21 2.00 -27.84
N PRO A 56 16.97 2.04 -29.17
CA PRO A 56 16.69 0.84 -29.95
C PRO A 56 17.85 -0.15 -29.80
N THR A 57 17.59 -1.25 -29.09
CA THR A 57 18.62 -2.25 -28.71
C THR A 57 18.41 -3.59 -29.40
N GLY A 58 17.47 -3.67 -30.37
CA GLY A 58 17.08 -4.93 -31.01
C GLY A 58 16.36 -5.91 -30.09
N ARG A 59 15.94 -5.46 -28.89
CA ARG A 59 15.18 -6.29 -27.94
C ARG A 59 13.75 -6.49 -28.43
N THR A 60 13.25 -7.71 -28.26
CA THR A 60 11.83 -8.04 -28.44
C THR A 60 11.07 -7.77 -27.15
N PHE A 61 9.88 -7.19 -27.28
CA PHE A 61 8.99 -6.91 -26.15
C PHE A 61 7.72 -7.75 -26.27
N ALA A 62 7.11 -8.08 -25.13
CA ALA A 62 5.79 -8.70 -25.12
C ALA A 62 4.72 -7.73 -25.66
N ASN A 63 3.64 -8.28 -26.20
CA ASN A 63 2.54 -7.50 -26.76
C ASN A 63 2.00 -6.46 -25.76
N GLY A 64 1.89 -5.21 -26.21
CA GLY A 64 1.39 -4.08 -25.41
C GLY A 64 2.35 -3.54 -24.35
N VAL A 65 3.63 -3.93 -24.40
CA VAL A 65 4.70 -3.36 -23.57
C VAL A 65 5.47 -2.27 -24.30
N TYR A 66 5.77 -2.45 -25.59
CA TYR A 66 6.43 -1.44 -26.42
C TYR A 66 5.46 -0.84 -27.42
N ASP A 67 5.50 0.48 -27.57
CA ASP A 67 4.76 1.23 -28.57
C ASP A 67 5.75 1.76 -29.63
N GLU A 68 5.66 1.22 -30.84
CA GLU A 68 6.53 1.59 -31.97
C GLU A 68 6.32 3.05 -32.41
N SER A 69 5.11 3.60 -32.26
CA SER A 69 4.79 4.96 -32.70
C SER A 69 5.41 6.03 -31.80
N THR A 70 5.49 5.74 -30.49
CA THR A 70 6.04 6.65 -29.49
C THR A 70 7.47 6.28 -29.05
N GLN A 71 7.94 5.09 -29.43
CA GLN A 71 9.19 4.48 -28.97
C GLN A 71 9.29 4.35 -27.44
N LEU A 72 8.14 4.17 -26.79
CA LEU A 72 8.05 4.07 -25.33
C LEU A 72 7.81 2.63 -24.88
N VAL A 73 8.48 2.26 -23.79
CA VAL A 73 8.22 1.03 -23.05
C VAL A 73 7.33 1.33 -21.85
N LYS A 74 6.22 0.61 -21.74
CA LYS A 74 5.24 0.66 -20.67
C LYS A 74 5.62 -0.28 -19.53
N PHE A 75 5.85 0.29 -18.35
CA PHE A 75 6.01 -0.43 -17.10
C PHE A 75 4.74 -0.29 -16.25
N ARG A 76 4.19 -1.42 -15.83
CA ARG A 76 2.95 -1.48 -15.05
C ARG A 76 3.26 -1.52 -13.56
N ASN A 77 2.28 -1.14 -12.75
CA ASN A 77 2.36 -1.15 -11.29
C ASN A 77 3.52 -0.31 -10.75
N CYS A 78 3.83 0.81 -11.42
CA CYS A 78 4.86 1.74 -11.01
C CYS A 78 4.31 2.79 -10.05
N CYS A 79 5.12 3.19 -9.09
CA CYS A 79 4.87 4.36 -8.24
C CYS A 79 6.18 4.99 -7.81
N TRP A 80 6.09 6.23 -7.34
CA TRP A 80 7.21 6.93 -6.73
C TRP A 80 7.26 6.62 -5.23
N TYR A 81 8.47 6.45 -4.71
CA TYR A 81 8.82 6.33 -3.30
C TYR A 81 9.73 7.50 -2.94
N THR A 82 9.46 8.14 -1.81
CA THR A 82 10.23 9.30 -1.37
C THR A 82 10.15 9.46 0.15
N ASN A 83 11.12 10.20 0.69
CA ASN A 83 11.10 10.75 2.04
C ASN A 83 11.11 12.29 2.03
N LEU A 84 10.85 12.91 0.87
CA LEU A 84 10.65 14.36 0.74
C LEU A 84 9.20 14.72 0.96
N ASP A 85 8.97 15.76 1.75
CA ASP A 85 7.61 16.16 2.11
C ASP A 85 6.84 16.67 0.87
N ILE A 86 5.58 16.26 0.74
CA ILE A 86 4.73 16.58 -0.41
C ILE A 86 3.32 16.93 0.05
N LYS A 87 2.66 17.87 -0.64
CA LYS A 87 1.28 18.29 -0.28
C LYS A 87 0.29 17.12 -0.18
N LYS A 88 0.38 16.18 -1.12
CA LYS A 88 -0.53 15.02 -1.24
C LYS A 88 -0.67 14.20 0.06
N ARG A 89 0.41 14.01 0.83
CA ARG A 89 0.36 13.18 2.05
C ARG A 89 -0.34 13.85 3.23
N HIS A 90 -0.64 15.15 3.09
CA HIS A 90 -1.36 15.95 4.07
C HIS A 90 -2.81 16.21 3.63
N GLU A 91 -3.26 15.59 2.53
CA GLU A 91 -4.64 15.67 2.06
C GLU A 91 -5.52 14.71 2.86
N ASP A 92 -6.59 15.24 3.45
CA ASP A 92 -7.58 14.41 4.13
C ASP A 92 -8.43 13.62 3.14
N LEU A 93 -8.63 12.34 3.44
CA LEU A 93 -9.62 11.52 2.76
C LEU A 93 -11.02 11.89 3.29
N ILE A 94 -11.91 12.32 2.41
CA ILE A 94 -13.30 12.60 2.78
C ILE A 94 -14.02 11.28 3.09
N LEU A 95 -14.42 11.12 4.34
CA LEU A 95 -15.18 9.97 4.83
C LEU A 95 -16.67 10.34 4.93
N TYR A 96 -17.53 9.49 4.37
CA TYR A 96 -18.97 9.75 4.33
C TYR A 96 -19.82 8.49 4.57
N LYS A 97 -19.20 7.30 4.60
CA LYS A 97 -19.89 6.05 4.91
C LYS A 97 -20.04 5.88 6.42
N ARG A 98 -21.09 5.19 6.82
CA ARG A 98 -21.33 4.77 8.20
C ARG A 98 -21.14 3.27 8.31
N TYR A 99 -20.67 2.83 9.47
CA TYR A 99 -20.44 1.44 9.77
C TYR A 99 -21.77 0.67 9.88
N ASN A 100 -21.81 -0.48 9.23
CA ASN A 100 -22.85 -1.49 9.35
C ASN A 100 -22.20 -2.88 9.30
N PRO A 101 -22.39 -3.76 10.31
CA PRO A 101 -21.75 -5.07 10.35
C PRO A 101 -21.94 -5.94 9.09
N GLU A 102 -23.06 -5.79 8.37
CA GLU A 102 -23.31 -6.56 7.14
C GLU A 102 -22.43 -6.11 5.97
N GLU A 103 -22.19 -4.81 5.82
CA GLU A 103 -21.32 -4.25 4.77
C GLU A 103 -19.83 -4.37 5.11
N TYR A 104 -19.53 -4.33 6.41
CA TYR A 104 -18.16 -4.36 6.95
C TYR A 104 -17.96 -5.57 7.86
N PRO A 105 -18.03 -6.79 7.31
CA PRO A 105 -17.87 -8.01 8.09
C PRO A 105 -16.49 -8.06 8.73
N LYS A 106 -16.42 -8.62 9.93
CA LYS A 106 -15.16 -8.92 10.61
C LYS A 106 -14.44 -10.08 9.92
N TYR A 107 -13.12 -10.10 9.98
CA TYR A 107 -12.36 -11.28 9.56
C TYR A 107 -12.52 -12.41 10.59
N ASP A 108 -12.51 -13.65 10.09
CA ASP A 108 -12.66 -14.84 10.91
C ASP A 108 -11.43 -15.02 11.85
N ASN A 109 -10.26 -14.53 11.42
CA ASN A 109 -8.96 -14.79 12.01
C ASN A 109 -8.19 -13.54 12.47
N TYR A 110 -8.82 -12.37 12.43
CA TYR A 110 -8.27 -11.10 12.93
C TYR A 110 -9.37 -10.31 13.66
N ASP A 111 -9.00 -9.54 14.68
CA ASP A 111 -9.87 -8.57 15.35
C ASP A 111 -10.00 -7.27 14.53
N VAL A 112 -10.40 -7.40 13.27
CA VAL A 112 -10.36 -6.33 12.26
C VAL A 112 -11.57 -6.45 11.33
N ILE A 113 -12.20 -5.33 10.98
CA ILE A 113 -13.28 -5.30 9.97
C ILE A 113 -12.73 -5.20 8.55
N ASN A 114 -13.40 -5.81 7.60
CA ASN A 114 -13.06 -5.70 6.19
C ASN A 114 -13.68 -4.44 5.57
N VAL A 115 -12.84 -3.59 4.99
CA VAL A 115 -13.28 -2.49 4.13
C VAL A 115 -12.85 -2.82 2.70
N ASN A 116 -13.82 -3.01 1.81
CA ASN A 116 -13.53 -3.47 0.44
C ASN A 116 -12.88 -2.41 -0.44
N LYS A 117 -13.24 -1.13 -0.25
CA LYS A 117 -12.73 0.00 -1.04
C LYS A 117 -12.37 1.17 -0.14
N VAL A 118 -11.33 1.91 -0.52
CA VAL A 118 -10.86 3.10 0.22
C VAL A 118 -11.97 4.12 0.46
N LYS A 119 -12.83 4.37 -0.54
CA LYS A 119 -13.97 5.29 -0.43
C LYS A 119 -15.08 4.82 0.53
N GLU A 120 -15.02 3.56 0.97
CA GLU A 120 -16.01 2.95 1.86
C GLU A 120 -15.55 2.98 3.32
N ILE A 121 -14.40 3.57 3.65
CA ILE A 121 -13.95 3.69 5.05
C ILE A 121 -15.02 4.43 5.88
N PRO A 122 -15.55 3.81 6.94
CA PRO A 122 -16.61 4.41 7.76
C PRO A 122 -16.08 5.54 8.65
N VAL A 123 -16.89 6.60 8.79
CA VAL A 123 -16.58 7.81 9.58
C VAL A 123 -16.91 7.68 11.07
N ASP A 124 -17.55 6.60 11.47
CA ASP A 124 -18.06 6.35 12.84
C ASP A 124 -17.52 5.03 13.43
N TYR A 125 -16.49 4.44 12.82
CA TYR A 125 -15.80 3.27 13.34
C TYR A 125 -14.42 3.61 13.87
N ASP A 126 -14.19 3.31 15.15
CA ASP A 126 -12.94 3.62 15.87
C ASP A 126 -11.99 2.41 15.99
N GLY A 127 -12.44 1.22 15.60
CA GLY A 127 -11.65 -0.01 15.65
C GLY A 127 -10.67 -0.14 14.49
N VAL A 128 -9.92 -1.24 14.48
CA VAL A 128 -8.99 -1.56 13.39
C VAL A 128 -9.74 -1.99 12.13
N MET A 129 -9.32 -1.43 11.00
CA MET A 129 -9.91 -1.65 9.68
C MET A 129 -8.89 -2.23 8.71
N GLY A 130 -9.26 -3.30 8.02
CA GLY A 130 -8.52 -3.91 6.92
C GLY A 130 -8.90 -3.27 5.60
N VAL A 131 -8.00 -2.43 5.08
CA VAL A 131 -8.18 -1.70 3.82
C VAL A 131 -7.31 -2.29 2.71
N PRO A 132 -7.66 -2.10 1.42
CA PRO A 132 -6.80 -2.51 0.30
C PRO A 132 -5.45 -1.77 0.33
N ILE A 133 -4.38 -2.36 -0.22
CA ILE A 133 -3.06 -1.69 -0.34
C ILE A 133 -3.15 -0.36 -1.12
N THR A 134 -4.13 -0.21 -2.00
CA THR A 134 -4.38 1.05 -2.72
C THR A 134 -4.72 2.23 -1.80
N PHE A 135 -5.10 1.97 -0.54
CA PHE A 135 -5.22 2.99 0.50
C PHE A 135 -3.95 3.83 0.66
N MET A 136 -2.76 3.26 0.43
CA MET A 136 -1.50 3.97 0.60
C MET A 136 -1.35 5.20 -0.31
N ASP A 137 -2.11 5.29 -1.41
CA ASP A 137 -2.16 6.49 -2.25
C ASP A 137 -2.85 7.68 -1.56
N LYS A 138 -3.70 7.40 -0.57
CA LYS A 138 -4.53 8.35 0.19
C LYS A 138 -4.16 8.39 1.67
N PHE A 139 -3.02 7.81 2.03
CA PHE A 139 -2.60 7.76 3.42
C PHE A 139 -2.13 9.15 3.87
N ASN A 140 -2.80 9.67 4.89
CA ASN A 140 -2.41 10.84 5.65
C ASN A 140 -2.17 10.43 7.11
N SER A 141 -0.94 10.61 7.61
CA SER A 141 -0.55 10.24 8.98
C SER A 141 -1.19 11.11 10.06
N ALA A 142 -1.82 12.23 9.71
CA ALA A 142 -2.63 13.03 10.63
C ALA A 142 -4.06 12.48 10.77
N GLN A 143 -4.55 11.73 9.78
CA GLN A 143 -5.92 11.21 9.75
C GLN A 143 -6.00 9.73 10.16
N PHE A 144 -4.97 8.95 9.84
CA PHE A 144 -4.92 7.52 10.09
C PHE A 144 -3.58 7.08 10.68
N GLU A 145 -3.64 6.05 11.52
CA GLU A 145 -2.50 5.29 12.00
C GLU A 145 -2.43 3.95 11.27
N ILE A 146 -1.24 3.54 10.84
CA ILE A 146 -1.00 2.18 10.31
C ILE A 146 -0.68 1.26 11.48
N ILE A 147 -1.60 0.38 11.81
CA ILE A 147 -1.43 -0.63 12.85
C ILE A 147 -0.49 -1.75 12.36
N GLY A 148 -0.69 -2.18 11.11
CA GLY A 148 0.00 -3.35 10.57
C GLY A 148 -0.50 -3.78 9.20
N MET A 149 -0.26 -5.03 8.86
CA MET A 149 -0.81 -5.68 7.67
C MET A 149 -1.01 -7.18 7.93
N ALA A 150 -1.79 -7.85 7.09
CA ALA A 150 -1.94 -9.31 7.17
C ALA A 150 -0.57 -10.04 7.11
N GLU A 151 -0.49 -11.25 7.62
CA GLU A 151 0.79 -11.98 7.81
C GLU A 151 1.26 -12.76 6.57
N ASP A 152 0.54 -12.64 5.44
CA ASP A 152 0.79 -13.36 4.18
C ASP A 152 2.00 -12.86 3.37
N ASN A 153 2.76 -11.86 3.86
CA ASN A 153 4.07 -11.46 3.31
C ASN A 153 5.17 -11.42 4.39
N GLY A 154 5.02 -12.23 5.44
CA GLY A 154 5.92 -12.28 6.59
C GLY A 154 5.12 -12.24 7.88
N LYS A 155 5.63 -12.87 8.95
CA LYS A 155 4.98 -12.93 10.27
C LYS A 155 5.45 -11.79 11.18
N GLY A 156 4.56 -11.31 12.06
CA GLY A 156 4.82 -10.27 13.05
C GLY A 156 4.46 -8.85 12.60
N TYR A 157 3.70 -8.70 11.51
CA TYR A 157 3.34 -7.39 10.94
C TYR A 157 1.90 -6.97 11.23
N SER A 158 1.05 -7.86 11.75
CA SER A 158 -0.35 -7.55 12.06
C SER A 158 -0.52 -6.44 13.10
N GLY A 159 0.50 -6.22 13.93
CA GLY A 159 0.41 -5.30 15.06
C GLY A 159 -0.39 -5.91 16.22
N THR A 160 -0.21 -5.33 17.40
CA THR A 160 -0.78 -5.89 18.64
C THR A 160 -2.31 -5.80 18.69
N GLU A 161 -2.91 -4.81 18.03
CA GLU A 161 -4.36 -4.59 18.05
C GLU A 161 -5.14 -5.50 17.08
N ALA A 162 -4.52 -5.97 15.99
CA ALA A 162 -5.22 -6.76 14.97
C ALA A 162 -5.48 -8.22 15.37
N LYS A 163 -4.81 -8.73 16.42
CA LYS A 163 -4.99 -10.06 17.03
C LYS A 163 -5.18 -11.20 16.01
N TRP A 164 -4.10 -11.55 15.33
CA TRP A 164 -4.09 -12.72 14.44
C TRP A 164 -4.18 -14.03 15.22
N ASP A 165 -4.97 -15.00 14.73
CA ASP A 165 -5.15 -16.32 15.35
C ASP A 165 -3.94 -17.27 15.24
N GLY A 166 -2.95 -16.93 14.40
CA GLY A 166 -1.76 -17.74 14.18
C GLY A 166 -1.89 -18.87 13.16
N ILE A 167 -3.07 -19.04 12.55
CA ILE A 167 -3.38 -20.18 11.69
C ILE A 167 -3.23 -19.80 10.21
N ASN A 168 -4.15 -18.97 9.69
CA ASN A 168 -4.14 -18.56 8.29
C ASN A 168 -3.55 -17.15 8.15
N PRO A 169 -2.44 -16.96 7.42
CA PRO A 169 -1.80 -15.65 7.33
C PRO A 169 -2.60 -14.63 6.49
N HIS A 170 -3.50 -15.07 5.62
CA HIS A 170 -4.39 -14.19 4.86
C HIS A 170 -5.56 -13.73 5.71
N CYS A 171 -6.14 -12.56 5.40
CA CYS A 171 -7.45 -12.21 5.95
C CYS A 171 -8.54 -13.15 5.41
N VAL A 172 -9.35 -13.73 6.29
CA VAL A 172 -10.40 -14.71 5.91
C VAL A 172 -11.78 -14.15 6.22
N ILE A 173 -12.73 -14.32 5.31
CA ILE A 173 -14.15 -14.06 5.56
C ILE A 173 -14.94 -15.27 5.06
N ASN A 174 -15.74 -15.88 5.93
CA ASN A 174 -16.54 -17.06 5.62
C ASN A 174 -15.68 -18.18 4.99
N GLY A 175 -14.49 -18.41 5.56
CA GLY A 175 -13.54 -19.43 5.09
C GLY A 175 -12.82 -19.10 3.77
N LYS A 176 -13.03 -17.92 3.18
CA LYS A 176 -12.39 -17.51 1.92
C LYS A 176 -11.31 -16.47 2.15
N ASN A 177 -10.11 -16.76 1.65
CA ASN A 177 -8.99 -15.82 1.68
C ASN A 177 -9.34 -14.55 0.88
N LYS A 178 -8.98 -13.40 1.45
CA LYS A 178 -9.02 -12.10 0.80
C LYS A 178 -7.62 -11.70 0.35
N PHE A 179 -7.59 -10.79 -0.63
CA PHE A 179 -6.35 -10.12 -1.01
C PHE A 179 -5.73 -9.41 0.19
N LYS A 180 -4.42 -9.23 0.11
CA LYS A 180 -3.60 -8.52 1.09
C LYS A 180 -4.25 -7.22 1.58
N ARG A 181 -4.29 -7.05 2.91
CA ARG A 181 -4.86 -5.88 3.59
C ARG A 181 -3.82 -5.16 4.43
N ILE A 182 -3.94 -3.85 4.49
CA ILE A 182 -3.27 -2.99 5.47
C ILE A 182 -4.27 -2.73 6.60
N PHE A 183 -3.80 -2.80 7.83
CA PHE A 183 -4.60 -2.54 9.02
C PHE A 183 -4.37 -1.10 9.47
N ILE A 184 -5.44 -0.33 9.51
CA ILE A 184 -5.42 1.08 9.86
C ILE A 184 -6.41 1.37 10.98
N LYS A 185 -6.20 2.48 11.67
CA LYS A 185 -7.11 3.05 12.66
C LYS A 185 -7.20 4.55 12.43
N ARG A 186 -8.33 5.17 12.78
CA ARG A 186 -8.47 6.62 12.71
C ARG A 186 -7.81 7.28 13.91
N ILE A 187 -7.14 8.40 13.66
CA ILE A 187 -6.62 9.28 14.70
C ILE A 187 -7.76 10.24 15.09
N LYS A 188 -7.97 10.40 16.39
CA LYS A 188 -8.94 11.34 16.97
C LYS A 188 -8.25 12.62 17.41
#